data_AF-A0A099SBB3-F1
#
_entry.id   AF-A0A099SBB3-F1
#
_cell.length_a   1.000
_cell.length_b   1.000
_cell.length_c   1.000
_cell.angle_alpha   90.00
_cell.angle_beta   90.00
_cell.angle_gamma   90.00
#
_symmetry.space_group_name_H-M   'P 1'
#
loop_
_entity.id
_entity.type
_entity.pdbx_description
1 polymer ?
#
loop_
_entity_poly.entity_id
_entity_poly.type
_entity_poly.pdbx_seq_one_letter_code
_entity_poly.pdbx_strand_id
1 'polypeptide(L)'
;MSTIVEAMTYLLKILYSFSTAVGLPYYGVAIILLTILIKTLIFPLTYKQMASMRKTVDLQPKIKAIQEKHKNNKEKANAAVMELYKEHNVNPLGGCLPILIQLPIFWALYSALLHFPYDPANASAHLFLGFDLTKIYGFALTYHIILPIFAAATTYLQTKLTSPNASTDPTQKTMLYIMPVFFAYISVTVPAGLALYWVTMNVVSIFQQLFINSRLSNKGKKAI
;
A
#
# COMPACT_ATOMS: atom_id res chain seq x y z
N MET A 1 -4.73 -1.06 -26.07
CA MET A 1 -4.52 -1.23 -24.61
C MET A 1 -5.46 -0.26 -23.90
N SER A 2 -5.73 -0.39 -22.59
CA SER A 2 -6.52 0.65 -21.91
C SER A 2 -5.72 1.96 -21.87
N THR A 3 -6.37 3.10 -22.04
CA THR A 3 -5.72 4.44 -22.07
C THR A 3 -4.83 4.70 -20.85
N ILE A 4 -5.19 4.12 -19.70
CA ILE A 4 -4.42 4.21 -18.45
C ILE A 4 -3.07 3.49 -18.59
N VAL A 5 -3.01 2.31 -19.22
CA VAL A 5 -1.76 1.56 -19.41
C VAL A 5 -0.80 2.33 -20.32
N GLU A 6 -1.32 2.92 -21.40
CA GLU A 6 -0.50 3.73 -22.32
C GLU A 6 0.05 4.97 -21.62
N ALA A 7 -0.77 5.65 -20.83
CA ALA A 7 -0.32 6.78 -20.01
C ALA A 7 0.76 6.37 -19.00
N MET A 8 0.61 5.23 -18.32
CA MET A 8 1.61 4.74 -17.37
C MET A 8 2.92 4.35 -18.05
N THR A 9 2.86 3.70 -19.21
CA THR A 9 4.04 3.39 -20.02
C THR A 9 4.75 4.65 -20.48
N TYR A 10 4.02 5.67 -20.92
CA TYR A 10 4.60 6.96 -21.32
C TYR A 10 5.27 7.68 -20.15
N LEU A 11 4.61 7.71 -18.98
CA LEU A 11 5.20 8.27 -17.76
C LEU A 11 6.48 7.53 -17.34
N LEU A 12 6.49 6.19 -17.40
CA LEU A 12 7.69 5.40 -17.14
C LEU A 12 8.84 5.76 -18.09
N LYS A 13 8.56 5.96 -19.39
CA LYS A 13 9.57 6.40 -20.36
C LYS A 13 10.14 7.76 -20.01
N ILE A 14 9.29 8.74 -19.68
CA ILE A 14 9.75 10.07 -19.26
C ILE A 14 10.64 9.97 -18.02
N LEU A 15 10.22 9.20 -17.02
CA LEU A 15 10.96 9.05 -15.77
C LEU A 15 12.27 8.29 -15.97
N TYR A 16 12.33 7.35 -16.90
CA TYR A 16 13.56 6.70 -17.30
C TYR A 16 14.50 7.66 -18.05
N SER A 17 14.00 8.47 -18.98
CA SER A 17 14.80 9.51 -19.65
C SER A 17 15.34 10.54 -18.66
N PHE A 18 14.56 10.85 -17.62
CA PHE A 18 15.04 11.70 -16.52
C PHE A 18 16.13 10.97 -15.70
N SER A 19 15.93 9.70 -15.36
CA SER A 19 16.92 8.96 -14.56
C SER A 19 18.25 8.78 -15.31
N THR A 20 18.20 8.55 -16.62
CA THR A 20 19.41 8.49 -17.47
C THR A 20 20.13 9.85 -17.52
N ALA A 21 19.39 10.96 -17.61
CA ALA A 21 19.97 12.32 -17.58
C ALA A 21 20.68 12.64 -16.26
N VAL A 22 20.22 12.06 -15.15
CA VAL A 22 20.85 12.20 -13.80
C VAL A 22 21.99 11.20 -13.59
N GLY A 23 22.32 10.37 -14.59
CA GLY A 23 23.40 9.38 -14.51
C GLY A 23 23.00 8.05 -13.88
N LEU A 24 21.69 7.79 -13.72
CA LEU A 24 21.12 6.55 -13.18
C LEU A 24 20.26 5.85 -14.24
N PRO A 25 20.86 5.19 -15.25
CA PRO A 25 20.15 4.58 -16.38
C PRO A 25 19.50 3.23 -16.01
N TYR A 26 18.67 3.21 -14.96
CA TYR A 26 18.00 1.99 -14.46
C TYR A 26 16.49 2.14 -14.46
N TYR A 27 15.78 1.17 -15.03
CA TYR A 27 14.31 1.13 -14.98
C TYR A 27 13.77 1.05 -13.55
N GLY A 28 14.54 0.47 -12.62
CA GLY A 28 14.19 0.44 -11.19
C GLY A 28 14.03 1.84 -10.58
N VAL A 29 14.87 2.80 -10.99
CA VAL A 29 14.76 4.20 -10.56
C VAL A 29 13.50 4.83 -11.13
N ALA A 30 13.18 4.58 -12.40
CA ALA A 30 11.95 5.07 -13.01
C ALA A 30 10.69 4.54 -12.30
N ILE A 31 10.68 3.25 -11.91
CA ILE A 31 9.60 2.64 -11.11
C ILE A 31 9.46 3.34 -9.75
N ILE A 32 10.58 3.60 -9.07
CA ILE A 32 10.58 4.29 -7.77
C ILE A 32 10.01 5.71 -7.91
N LEU A 33 10.50 6.48 -8.89
CA LEU A 33 10.04 7.83 -9.16
C LEU A 33 8.55 7.86 -9.52
N LEU A 34 8.08 6.92 -10.34
CA LEU A 34 6.67 6.81 -10.70
C LEU A 34 5.82 6.59 -9.45
N THR A 35 6.26 5.70 -8.58
CA THR A 35 5.57 5.38 -7.32
C THR A 35 5.43 6.62 -6.44
N ILE A 36 6.52 7.37 -6.27
CA ILE A 36 6.55 8.62 -5.49
C ILE A 36 5.62 9.65 -6.12
N LEU A 37 5.66 9.82 -7.45
CA LEU A 37 4.80 10.74 -8.19
C LEU A 37 3.33 10.43 -7.97
N ILE A 38 2.90 9.18 -8.21
CA ILE A 38 1.52 8.75 -8.02
C ILE A 38 1.09 8.97 -6.56
N LYS A 39 1.91 8.54 -5.60
CA LYS A 39 1.65 8.70 -4.16
C LYS A 39 1.53 10.17 -3.74
N THR A 40 2.27 11.06 -4.38
CA THR A 40 2.22 12.50 -4.13
C THR A 40 0.93 13.10 -4.71
N LEU A 41 0.54 12.71 -5.92
CA LEU A 41 -0.69 13.18 -6.55
C LEU A 41 -1.94 12.74 -5.77
N ILE A 42 -1.98 11.51 -5.26
CA ILE A 42 -3.11 11.00 -4.47
C ILE A 42 -3.03 11.36 -2.98
N PHE A 43 -1.93 11.96 -2.52
CA PHE A 43 -1.71 12.31 -1.11
C PHE A 43 -2.87 13.08 -0.45
N PRO A 44 -3.49 14.11 -1.05
CA PRO A 44 -4.61 14.81 -0.40
C PRO A 44 -5.81 13.90 -0.15
N LEU A 45 -6.06 12.94 -1.06
CA LEU A 45 -7.10 11.94 -0.88
C LEU A 45 -6.73 10.97 0.25
N THR A 46 -5.49 10.46 0.24
CA THR A 46 -4.97 9.59 1.30
C THR A 46 -5.02 10.26 2.68
N TYR A 47 -4.72 11.55 2.76
CA TYR A 47 -4.83 12.33 4.00
C TYR A 47 -6.27 12.33 4.53
N LYS A 48 -7.26 12.62 3.68
CA LYS A 48 -8.69 12.60 4.07
C LYS A 48 -9.13 11.21 4.53
N GLN A 49 -8.70 10.16 3.84
CA GLN A 49 -8.99 8.77 4.20
C GLN A 49 -8.42 8.40 5.58
N MET A 50 -7.15 8.71 5.83
CA MET A 50 -6.49 8.43 7.10
C MET A 50 -7.09 9.24 8.26
N ALA A 51 -7.46 10.50 8.01
CA ALA A 51 -8.17 11.32 8.99
C ALA A 51 -9.54 10.74 9.36
N SER A 52 -10.29 10.22 8.39
CA SER A 52 -11.54 9.49 8.66
C SER A 52 -11.29 8.24 9.48
N MET A 53 -10.22 7.50 9.18
CA MET A 53 -9.89 6.29 9.91
C MET A 53 -9.54 6.53 11.37
N ARG A 54 -8.89 7.66 11.67
CA ARG A 54 -8.60 8.04 13.05
C ARG A 54 -9.87 8.19 13.89
N LYS A 55 -10.95 8.73 13.33
CA LYS A 55 -12.23 8.84 14.04
C LYS A 55 -12.78 7.47 14.46
N THR A 56 -12.63 6.46 13.61
CA THR A 56 -13.02 5.07 13.95
C THR A 56 -12.16 4.52 15.10
N VAL A 57 -10.87 4.88 15.16
CA VAL A 57 -9.97 4.51 16.27
C VAL A 57 -10.44 5.13 17.58
N ASP A 58 -10.81 6.41 17.55
CA ASP A 58 -11.27 7.13 18.75
C ASP A 58 -12.58 6.53 19.32
N LEU A 59 -13.39 5.84 18.49
CA LEU A 59 -14.60 5.13 18.90
C LEU A 59 -14.35 3.72 19.47
N GLN A 60 -13.14 3.17 19.36
CA GLN A 60 -12.83 1.81 19.84
C GLN A 60 -13.18 1.54 21.29
N PRO A 61 -12.95 2.45 22.26
CA PRO A 61 -13.33 2.19 23.65
C PRO A 61 -14.84 1.95 23.79
N LYS A 62 -15.67 2.71 23.06
CA LYS A 62 -17.12 2.54 23.04
C LYS A 62 -17.53 1.24 22.34
N ILE A 63 -16.86 0.89 21.24
CA ILE A 63 -17.10 -0.39 20.54
C ILE A 63 -16.83 -1.57 21.46
N LYS A 64 -15.72 -1.54 22.23
CA LYS A 64 -15.41 -2.57 23.22
C LYS A 64 -16.48 -2.68 24.29
N ALA A 65 -16.94 -1.56 24.83
CA ALA A 65 -18.02 -1.55 25.83
C ALA A 65 -19.32 -2.16 25.27
N ILE A 66 -19.68 -1.88 24.01
CA ILE A 66 -20.83 -2.49 23.33
C ILE A 66 -20.63 -4.00 23.19
N GLN A 67 -19.47 -4.44 22.71
CA GLN A 67 -19.13 -5.85 22.56
C GLN A 67 -19.16 -6.59 23.91
N GLU A 68 -18.73 -5.95 25.00
CA GLU A 68 -18.78 -6.50 26.35
C GLU A 68 -20.21 -6.60 26.89
N LYS A 69 -21.04 -5.57 26.66
CA LYS A 69 -22.45 -5.57 27.05
C LYS A 69 -23.27 -6.64 26.31
N HIS A 70 -22.90 -6.96 25.07
CA HIS A 70 -23.62 -7.89 24.21
C HIS A 70 -22.83 -9.16 23.87
N LYS A 71 -21.92 -9.63 24.75
CA LYS A 71 -21.08 -10.84 24.53
C LYS A 71 -21.87 -12.06 24.04
N ASN A 72 -23.08 -12.25 24.56
CA ASN A 72 -23.94 -13.40 24.25
C ASN A 72 -24.83 -13.21 23.01
N ASN A 73 -24.83 -12.02 22.39
CA ASN A 73 -25.66 -11.72 21.22
C ASN A 73 -24.89 -10.86 20.21
N LYS A 74 -24.17 -11.53 19.30
CA LYS A 74 -23.34 -10.90 18.27
C LYS A 74 -24.14 -10.03 17.31
N GLU A 75 -25.38 -10.40 16.98
CA GLU A 75 -26.23 -9.61 16.09
C GLU A 75 -26.58 -8.26 16.72
N LYS A 76 -27.00 -8.25 17.99
CA LYS A 76 -27.24 -7.00 18.73
C LYS A 76 -25.98 -6.17 18.90
N ALA A 77 -24.83 -6.81 19.15
CA ALA A 77 -23.55 -6.11 19.22
C ALA A 77 -23.21 -5.41 17.90
N ASN A 78 -23.36 -6.10 16.76
CA ASN A 78 -23.08 -5.52 15.44
C ASN A 78 -24.03 -4.39 15.08
N ALA A 79 -25.32 -4.52 15.40
CA ALA A 79 -26.32 -3.48 15.17
C ALA A 79 -26.00 -2.21 15.99
N ALA A 80 -25.69 -2.36 17.28
CA ALA A 80 -25.33 -1.24 18.15
C ALA A 80 -24.01 -0.57 17.74
N VAL A 81 -23.02 -1.32 17.26
CA VAL A 81 -21.79 -0.76 16.69
C VAL A 81 -22.09 0.06 15.42
N MET A 82 -23.00 -0.42 14.58
CA MET A 82 -23.40 0.31 13.37
C MET A 82 -24.19 1.59 13.68
N GLU A 83 -25.03 1.56 14.71
CA GLU A 83 -25.73 2.74 15.22
C GLU A 83 -24.73 3.77 15.78
N LEU A 84 -23.75 3.33 16.57
CA LEU A 84 -22.67 4.18 17.07
C LEU A 84 -21.92 4.89 15.92
N TYR A 85 -21.63 4.16 14.84
CA TYR A 85 -20.99 4.75 13.65
C TYR A 85 -21.86 5.82 12.98
N LYS A 86 -23.18 5.60 12.90
CA LYS A 86 -24.13 6.58 12.35
C LYS A 86 -24.22 7.82 13.23
N GLU A 87 -24.35 7.66 14.54
CA GLU A 87 -24.40 8.78 15.51
C GLU A 87 -23.17 9.68 15.40
N HIS A 88 -21.99 9.09 15.21
CA HIS A 88 -20.72 9.83 15.13
C HIS A 88 -20.34 10.21 13.69
N ASN A 89 -21.22 9.96 12.69
CA ASN A 89 -21.01 10.24 11.27
C ASN A 89 -19.67 9.65 10.74
N VAL A 90 -19.35 8.42 11.15
CA VAL A 90 -18.14 7.70 10.73
C VAL A 90 -18.52 6.58 9.77
N ASN A 91 -17.85 6.49 8.61
CA ASN A 91 -18.05 5.39 7.67
C ASN A 91 -17.04 4.25 7.95
N PRO A 92 -17.48 3.04 8.36
CA PRO A 92 -16.60 1.91 8.61
C PRO A 92 -15.88 1.40 7.34
N LEU A 93 -16.44 1.64 6.16
CA LEU A 93 -15.84 1.26 4.87
C LEU A 93 -14.72 2.22 4.43
N GLY A 94 -14.50 3.32 5.16
CA GLY A 94 -13.39 4.24 4.87
C GLY A 94 -12.01 3.55 4.94
N GLY A 95 -11.90 2.43 5.64
CA GLY A 95 -10.65 1.68 5.79
C GLY A 95 -10.28 0.76 4.63
N CYS A 96 -11.24 0.28 3.85
CA CYS A 96 -10.96 -0.53 2.66
C CYS A 96 -10.84 0.31 1.38
N LEU A 97 -11.24 1.58 1.43
CA LEU A 97 -11.16 2.50 0.30
C LEU A 97 -9.75 2.63 -0.32
N PRO A 98 -8.62 2.60 0.43
CA PRO A 98 -7.29 2.60 -0.16
C PRO A 98 -7.03 1.42 -1.10
N ILE A 99 -7.54 0.23 -0.76
CA ILE A 99 -7.38 -0.99 -1.57
C ILE A 99 -8.13 -0.83 -2.90
N LEU A 100 -9.36 -0.32 -2.86
CA LEU A 100 -10.19 -0.13 -4.05
C LEU A 100 -9.57 0.84 -5.06
N ILE A 101 -8.98 1.93 -4.57
CA ILE A 101 -8.28 2.90 -5.45
C ILE A 101 -6.98 2.31 -5.98
N GLN A 102 -6.31 1.48 -5.19
CA GLN A 102 -5.02 0.92 -5.57
C GLN A 102 -5.14 -0.17 -6.63
N LEU A 103 -6.21 -0.97 -6.63
CA LEU A 103 -6.38 -2.09 -7.55
C LEU A 103 -6.29 -1.68 -9.04
N PRO A 104 -6.99 -0.63 -9.53
CA PRO A 104 -6.84 -0.16 -10.91
C PRO A 104 -5.43 0.32 -11.26
N ILE A 105 -4.78 1.06 -10.33
CA ILE A 105 -3.42 1.57 -10.51
C ILE A 105 -2.43 0.42 -10.60
N PHE A 106 -2.58 -0.58 -9.72
CA PHE A 106 -1.76 -1.78 -9.73
C PHE A 106 -1.92 -2.56 -11.04
N TRP A 107 -3.16 -2.76 -11.50
CA TRP A 107 -3.41 -3.48 -12.75
C TRP A 107 -2.80 -2.74 -13.96
N ALA A 108 -2.95 -1.42 -14.00
CA ALA A 108 -2.38 -0.61 -15.06
C ALA A 108 -0.85 -0.63 -15.04
N LEU A 109 -0.21 -0.56 -13.87
CA LEU A 109 1.24 -0.65 -13.75
C LEU A 109 1.75 -2.05 -14.10
N TYR A 110 1.08 -3.10 -13.63
CA TYR A 110 1.40 -4.48 -13.95
C TYR A 110 1.40 -4.70 -15.47
N SER A 111 0.33 -4.25 -16.13
CA SER A 111 0.22 -4.33 -17.58
C SER A 111 1.28 -3.48 -18.28
N ALA A 112 1.57 -2.26 -17.79
CA ALA A 112 2.59 -1.39 -18.34
C ALA A 112 4.00 -2.00 -18.23
N LEU A 113 4.36 -2.60 -17.09
CA LEU A 113 5.67 -3.22 -16.87
C LEU A 113 5.86 -4.51 -17.68
N LEU A 114 4.80 -5.29 -17.88
CA LEU A 114 4.86 -6.51 -18.71
C LEU A 114 5.04 -6.21 -20.20
N HIS A 115 4.40 -5.15 -20.71
CA HIS A 115 4.46 -4.78 -22.13
C HIS A 115 5.43 -3.61 -22.38
N PHE A 116 6.24 -3.24 -21.38
CA PHE A 116 7.17 -2.14 -21.53
C PHE A 116 8.20 -2.51 -22.60
N PRO A 117 8.42 -1.65 -23.60
CA PRO A 117 9.43 -1.91 -24.63
C PRO A 117 10.82 -1.63 -24.05
N TYR A 118 11.35 -2.59 -23.29
CA TYR A 118 12.71 -2.52 -22.78
C TYR A 118 13.68 -2.47 -23.95
N ASP A 119 14.57 -1.49 -23.93
CA ASP A 119 15.61 -1.35 -24.94
C ASP A 119 16.56 -2.56 -24.89
N PRO A 120 16.58 -3.43 -25.92
CA PRO A 120 17.45 -4.60 -25.95
C PRO A 120 18.93 -4.23 -26.07
N ALA A 121 19.26 -3.02 -26.55
CA ALA A 121 20.64 -2.54 -26.62
C ALA A 121 21.21 -2.17 -25.24
N ASN A 122 20.34 -1.86 -24.27
CA ASN A 122 20.69 -1.52 -22.89
C ASN A 122 20.27 -2.62 -21.92
N ALA A 123 20.80 -3.83 -22.10
CA ALA A 123 20.53 -4.96 -21.22
C ALA A 123 20.92 -4.70 -19.75
N SER A 124 21.84 -3.78 -19.45
CA SER A 124 22.13 -3.42 -18.06
C SER A 124 21.03 -2.59 -17.39
N ALA A 125 20.17 -1.91 -18.15
CA ALA A 125 19.17 -0.99 -17.59
C ALA A 125 18.03 -1.71 -16.85
N HIS A 126 17.77 -2.98 -17.18
CA HIS A 126 16.81 -3.82 -16.46
C HIS A 126 17.40 -4.49 -15.22
N LEU A 127 18.72 -4.39 -15.02
CA LEU A 127 19.39 -4.87 -13.81
C LEU A 127 19.40 -3.77 -12.76
N PHE A 128 18.75 -3.99 -11.63
CA PHE A 128 18.71 -3.04 -10.52
C PHE A 128 18.88 -3.75 -9.19
N LEU A 129 19.88 -3.35 -8.40
CA LEU A 129 20.23 -3.95 -7.12
C LEU A 129 20.46 -5.48 -7.18
N GLY A 130 20.96 -5.98 -8.33
CA GLY A 130 21.16 -7.40 -8.59
C GLY A 130 19.97 -8.11 -9.24
N PHE A 131 18.78 -7.49 -9.29
CA PHE A 131 17.59 -8.09 -9.88
C PHE A 131 17.42 -7.72 -11.34
N ASP A 132 17.08 -8.69 -12.17
CA ASP A 132 16.46 -8.48 -13.47
C ASP A 132 14.96 -8.20 -13.25
N LEU A 133 14.57 -6.95 -13.47
CA LEU A 133 13.22 -6.46 -13.18
C LEU A 133 12.14 -7.14 -14.05
N THR A 134 12.53 -7.79 -15.14
CA THR A 134 11.60 -8.47 -16.06
C THR A 134 11.33 -9.92 -15.67
N LYS A 135 12.19 -10.52 -14.83
CA LYS A 135 12.14 -11.95 -14.50
C LYS A 135 11.27 -12.25 -13.28
N ILE A 136 10.60 -13.39 -13.37
CA ILE A 136 9.94 -14.06 -12.25
C ILE A 136 10.94 -15.05 -11.66
N TYR A 137 11.27 -14.87 -10.38
CA TYR A 137 12.30 -15.69 -9.71
C TYR A 137 11.75 -16.97 -9.08
N GLY A 138 10.45 -17.01 -8.76
CA GLY A 138 9.85 -18.19 -8.13
C GLY A 138 10.43 -18.48 -6.73
N PHE A 139 10.10 -19.64 -6.19
CA PHE A 139 10.41 -20.02 -4.80
C PHE A 139 11.86 -20.50 -4.58
N ALA A 140 12.76 -20.22 -5.53
CA ALA A 140 14.15 -20.64 -5.42
C ALA A 140 14.82 -19.95 -4.22
N LEU A 141 15.48 -20.74 -3.36
CA LEU A 141 16.25 -20.27 -2.20
C LEU A 141 17.58 -19.63 -2.63
N THR A 142 17.47 -18.56 -3.42
CA THR A 142 18.58 -17.71 -3.85
C THR A 142 18.43 -16.33 -3.20
N TYR A 143 19.42 -15.44 -3.36
CA TYR A 143 19.36 -14.10 -2.80
C TYR A 143 18.10 -13.31 -3.23
N HIS A 144 17.47 -13.68 -4.35
CA HIS A 144 16.27 -13.01 -4.84
C HIS A 144 15.06 -13.10 -3.89
N ILE A 145 15.04 -14.05 -2.95
CA ILE A 145 13.99 -14.17 -1.92
C ILE A 145 13.93 -12.95 -0.98
N ILE A 146 15.00 -12.16 -0.93
CA ILE A 146 15.06 -10.94 -0.12
C ILE A 146 13.95 -9.95 -0.52
N LEU A 147 13.59 -9.87 -1.81
CA LEU A 147 12.58 -8.93 -2.30
C LEU A 147 11.15 -9.28 -1.78
N PRO A 148 10.68 -10.55 -1.88
CA PRO A 148 9.49 -11.02 -1.18
C PRO A 148 9.49 -10.81 0.34
N ILE A 149 10.64 -11.02 1.01
CA ILE A 149 10.76 -10.78 2.45
C ILE A 149 10.56 -9.30 2.77
N PHE A 150 11.17 -8.40 1.99
CA PHE A 150 10.96 -6.97 2.11
C PHE A 150 9.51 -6.58 1.79
N ALA A 151 8.88 -7.19 0.79
CA ALA A 151 7.47 -6.96 0.48
C ALA A 151 6.58 -7.35 1.66
N ALA A 152 6.84 -8.50 2.30
CA ALA A 152 6.13 -8.94 3.50
C ALA A 152 6.36 -7.97 4.67
N ALA A 153 7.62 -7.66 4.99
CA ALA A 153 7.99 -6.81 6.12
C ALA A 153 7.40 -5.39 5.98
N THR A 154 7.50 -4.80 4.79
CA THR A 154 6.94 -3.48 4.53
C THR A 154 5.41 -3.50 4.54
N THR A 155 4.77 -4.55 4.03
CA THR A 155 3.31 -4.72 4.12
C THR A 155 2.85 -4.83 5.57
N TYR A 156 3.54 -5.63 6.38
CA TYR A 156 3.25 -5.78 7.80
C TYR A 156 3.36 -4.43 8.53
N LEU A 157 4.47 -3.72 8.33
CA LEU A 157 4.70 -2.43 8.97
C LEU A 157 3.67 -1.38 8.52
N GLN A 158 3.36 -1.33 7.23
CA GLN A 158 2.33 -0.45 6.68
C GLN A 158 0.95 -0.77 7.29
N THR A 159 0.58 -2.05 7.36
CA THR A 159 -0.72 -2.50 7.86
C THR A 159 -0.84 -2.22 9.35
N LYS A 160 0.24 -2.43 10.11
CA LYS A 160 0.32 -2.11 11.54
C LYS A 160 0.11 -0.62 11.83
N LEU A 161 0.68 0.25 11.00
CA LEU A 161 0.55 1.70 11.17
C LEU A 161 -0.81 2.24 10.76
N THR A 162 -1.46 1.63 9.77
CA THR A 162 -2.79 2.01 9.27
C THR A 162 -3.94 1.36 10.05
N SER A 163 -3.70 0.22 10.69
CA SER A 163 -4.69 -0.57 11.44
C SER A 163 -4.35 -0.68 12.93
N PRO A 164 -4.41 0.43 13.69
CA PRO A 164 -4.08 0.42 15.12
C PRO A 164 -5.05 -0.43 15.97
N ASN A 165 -6.18 -0.89 15.41
CA ASN A 165 -7.17 -1.72 16.12
C ASN A 165 -7.05 -3.22 15.79
N ALA A 166 -5.95 -3.65 15.16
CA ALA A 166 -5.69 -5.05 14.85
C ALA A 166 -5.64 -5.97 16.10
N SER A 167 -5.52 -5.41 17.30
CA SER A 167 -5.55 -6.18 18.55
C SER A 167 -6.96 -6.55 19.01
N THR A 168 -8.00 -5.85 18.55
CA THR A 168 -9.36 -5.91 19.12
C THR A 168 -10.41 -6.37 18.13
N ASP A 169 -10.14 -6.21 16.83
CA ASP A 169 -10.97 -6.68 15.75
C ASP A 169 -10.33 -7.91 15.07
N PRO A 170 -10.95 -9.10 15.13
CA PRO A 170 -10.45 -10.30 14.46
C PRO A 170 -10.17 -10.10 12.97
N THR A 171 -10.98 -9.29 12.27
CA THR A 171 -10.83 -9.02 10.84
C THR A 171 -9.54 -8.25 10.56
N GLN A 172 -9.25 -7.22 11.38
CA GLN A 172 -8.01 -6.45 11.26
C GLN A 172 -6.78 -7.27 11.69
N LYS A 173 -6.94 -8.17 12.68
CA LYS A 173 -5.87 -9.10 13.07
C LYS A 173 -5.51 -10.03 11.91
N THR A 174 -6.50 -10.59 11.22
CA THR A 174 -6.29 -11.41 10.02
C THR A 174 -5.57 -10.60 8.95
N MET A 175 -6.01 -9.38 8.67
CA MET A 175 -5.35 -8.52 7.69
C MET A 175 -3.87 -8.25 8.05
N LEU A 176 -3.57 -7.99 9.33
CA LEU A 176 -2.22 -7.73 9.82
C LEU A 176 -1.23 -8.88 9.55
N TYR A 177 -1.68 -10.13 9.68
CA TYR A 177 -0.78 -11.29 9.55
C TYR A 177 -0.88 -12.00 8.19
N ILE A 178 -2.07 -12.08 7.61
CA ILE A 178 -2.29 -12.81 6.35
C ILE A 178 -1.88 -11.96 5.14
N MET A 179 -2.14 -10.65 5.13
CA MET A 179 -1.76 -9.82 3.97
C MET A 179 -0.25 -9.80 3.69
N PRO A 180 0.64 -9.68 4.70
CA PRO A 180 2.08 -9.78 4.47
C PRO A 180 2.49 -11.09 3.80
N VAL A 181 1.93 -12.22 4.23
CA VAL A 181 2.21 -13.54 3.64
C VAL A 181 1.68 -13.63 2.22
N PHE A 182 0.46 -13.14 1.99
CA PHE A 182 -0.14 -13.07 0.66
C PHE A 182 0.72 -12.24 -0.31
N PHE A 183 1.18 -11.05 0.11
CA PHE A 183 2.03 -10.22 -0.74
C PHE A 183 3.45 -10.76 -0.90
N ALA A 184 3.97 -11.50 0.07
CA ALA A 184 5.21 -12.26 -0.10
C ALA A 184 5.06 -13.29 -1.23
N TYR A 185 3.98 -14.08 -1.19
CA TYR A 185 3.67 -15.07 -2.21
C TYR A 185 3.53 -14.43 -3.59
N ILE A 186 2.72 -13.37 -3.71
CA ILE A 186 2.53 -12.67 -4.99
C ILE A 186 3.85 -12.15 -5.53
N SER A 187 4.69 -11.54 -4.68
CA SER A 187 5.99 -10.97 -5.08
C SER A 187 6.96 -12.02 -5.64
N VAL A 188 6.81 -13.29 -5.26
CA VAL A 188 7.58 -14.41 -5.81
C VAL A 188 7.09 -14.81 -7.21
N THR A 189 5.79 -14.67 -7.46
CA THR A 189 5.10 -15.14 -8.68
C THR A 189 5.03 -14.12 -9.81
N VAL A 190 5.47 -12.88 -9.57
CA VAL A 190 5.42 -11.77 -10.52
C VAL A 190 6.83 -11.28 -10.87
N PRO A 191 7.00 -10.49 -11.96
CA PRO A 191 8.29 -9.91 -12.29
C PRO A 191 8.85 -9.05 -11.15
N ALA A 192 10.18 -9.08 -10.95
CA ALA A 192 10.82 -8.35 -9.86
C ALA A 192 10.58 -6.83 -9.89
N GLY A 193 10.35 -6.24 -11.07
CA GLY A 193 9.94 -4.83 -11.19
C GLY A 193 8.62 -4.52 -10.50
N LEU A 194 7.66 -5.44 -10.53
CA LEU A 194 6.38 -5.28 -9.83
C LEU A 194 6.54 -5.45 -8.32
N ALA A 195 7.36 -6.39 -7.88
CA ALA A 195 7.67 -6.57 -6.47
C ALA A 195 8.45 -5.34 -5.92
N LEU A 196 9.38 -4.78 -6.69
CA LEU A 196 10.07 -3.52 -6.35
C LEU A 196 9.10 -2.35 -6.22
N TYR A 197 8.15 -2.23 -7.15
CA TYR A 197 7.07 -1.25 -7.04
C TYR A 197 6.30 -1.43 -5.72
N TRP A 198 5.94 -2.67 -5.37
CA TRP A 198 5.17 -2.96 -4.16
C TRP A 198 5.91 -2.52 -2.89
N VAL A 199 7.19 -2.89 -2.78
CA VAL A 199 8.07 -2.48 -1.67
C VAL A 199 8.16 -0.97 -1.59
N THR A 200 8.44 -0.31 -2.71
CA THR A 200 8.57 1.16 -2.77
C THR A 200 7.27 1.83 -2.36
N MET A 201 6.14 1.32 -2.85
CA MET A 201 4.81 1.85 -2.55
C MET A 201 4.49 1.75 -1.06
N ASN A 202 4.81 0.62 -0.43
CA ASN A 202 4.65 0.45 1.01
C ASN A 202 5.55 1.41 1.80
N VAL A 203 6.82 1.53 1.43
CA VAL A 203 7.78 2.43 2.08
C VAL A 203 7.29 3.88 2.03
N VAL A 204 6.89 4.37 0.85
CA VAL A 204 6.32 5.72 0.71
C VAL A 204 5.05 5.87 1.56
N SER A 205 4.18 4.86 1.58
CA SER A 205 2.96 4.88 2.39
C SER A 205 3.25 4.93 3.89
N ILE A 206 4.28 4.22 4.35
CA ILE A 206 4.74 4.27 5.75
C ILE A 206 5.18 5.69 6.10
N PHE A 207 6.01 6.32 5.27
CA PHE A 207 6.42 7.72 5.49
C PHE A 207 5.23 8.67 5.52
N GLN A 208 4.30 8.54 4.57
CA GLN A 208 3.06 9.33 4.55
C GLN A 208 2.24 9.11 5.83
N GLN A 209 2.06 7.86 6.27
CA GLN A 209 1.30 7.51 7.46
C GLN A 209 1.94 8.08 8.73
N LEU A 210 3.26 7.99 8.87
CA LEU A 210 3.98 8.57 10.00
C LEU A 210 3.80 10.09 10.04
N PHE A 211 3.97 10.77 8.91
CA PHE A 211 3.75 12.21 8.81
C PHE A 211 2.31 12.61 9.17
N ILE A 212 1.32 11.90 8.64
CA ILE A 212 -0.10 12.17 8.90
C ILE A 212 -0.45 11.93 10.37
N ASN A 213 0.03 10.82 10.96
CA ASN A 213 -0.18 10.51 12.37
C ASN A 213 0.37 11.61 13.28
N SER A 214 1.58 12.12 13.00
CA SER A 214 2.17 13.23 13.75
C SER A 214 1.35 14.52 13.62
N ARG A 215 0.83 14.83 12.42
CA ARG A 215 -0.02 16.00 12.19
C ARG A 215 -1.36 15.91 12.93
N LEU A 216 -2.02 14.75 12.88
CA LEU A 216 -3.31 14.54 13.54
C LEU A 216 -3.18 14.52 15.07
N SER A 217 -2.12 13.91 15.62
CA SER A 217 -1.84 13.94 17.06
C SER A 217 -1.59 15.36 17.58
N ASN A 218 -0.78 16.16 16.87
CA ASN A 218 -0.51 17.55 17.25
C ASN A 218 -1.75 18.45 17.17
N LYS A 219 -2.69 18.16 16.26
CA LYS A 219 -3.96 18.90 16.18
C LYS A 219 -4.87 18.60 17.37
N GLY A 220 -4.90 17.35 17.85
CA GLY A 220 -5.62 16.99 19.08
C GLY A 220 -5.06 17.66 20.34
N LYS A 221 -3.73 17.78 20.45
CA LYS A 221 -3.07 18.48 21.57
C LYS A 221 -3.28 20.01 21.59
N LYS A 222 -3.57 20.63 20.45
CA LYS A 222 -3.86 22.08 20.36
C LYS A 222 -5.33 22.43 20.55
N ALA A 223 -6.22 21.43 20.53
CA ALA A 223 -7.66 21.59 20.72
C ALA A 223 -8.11 21.33 22.17
N ILE A 224 -7.16 21.01 23.05
CA ILE A 224 -7.28 20.83 24.50
C ILE A 224 -6.49 21.98 25.13
#